data_AF-A0A8C2FH54-F1
#
_entry.id   AF-A0A8C2FH54-F1
#
_cell.length_a   1.000
_cell.length_b   1.000
_cell.length_c   1.000
_cell.angle_alpha   90.00
_cell.angle_beta   90.00
_cell.angle_gamma   90.00
#
_symmetry.space_group_name_H-M   'P 1'
#
loop_
_entity.id
_entity.type
_entity.pdbx_description
1 polymer ?
#
loop_
_entity_poly.entity_id
_entity_poly.type
_entity_poly.pdbx_seq_one_letter_code
_entity_poly.pdbx_strand_id
1 'polypeptide(L)'
;MCAFSDVQKVLKEQHHLKKQPFRVLPYYETLQTALYGKDRPTLRLPEAFIEKIDRTVWHHLKENRKSLDLVTQAMSSHFCEMDFQTSAVKVSPSQSLLNNGVQTRKLLHTWREKALSQFLSLISEFKSTEFSDICSFQVDAVVGGCKENLLLDGGLVKALSDAAGPKLQNDCDQTVKRRKLKIGDAVLLDAGGRLKCKHVILAIGPNYNSYKPQESEKLLKKTVKKSLNLADEESFQSLAIPAISSGVSRGGFPLDLCADTIVKAIKESKPKTKQVLLQANTRLPHSFKEHHKVFRQKKV
;
A
#
# COMPACT_ATOMS: atom_id res chain seq x y z
N MET A 1 -24.34 44.32 24.56
CA MET A 1 -22.88 44.12 24.69
C MET A 1 -22.25 45.42 25.14
N CYS A 2 -21.59 45.48 26.30
CA CYS A 2 -20.79 46.66 26.68
C CYS A 2 -19.66 46.88 25.67
N ALA A 3 -19.29 48.14 25.41
CA ALA A 3 -18.17 48.43 24.54
C ALA A 3 -16.85 48.00 25.21
N PHE A 4 -15.86 47.61 24.40
CA PHE A 4 -14.54 47.19 24.90
C PHE A 4 -13.87 48.27 25.77
N SER A 5 -14.13 49.54 25.47
CA SER A 5 -13.70 50.70 26.26
C SER A 5 -14.24 50.69 27.69
N ASP A 6 -15.48 50.27 27.88
CA ASP A 6 -16.15 50.28 29.18
C ASP A 6 -15.61 49.18 30.07
N VAL A 7 -15.35 48.00 29.50
CA VAL A 7 -14.71 46.88 30.20
C VAL A 7 -13.30 47.27 30.67
N GLN A 8 -12.51 47.94 29.81
CA GLN A 8 -11.17 48.40 30.18
C GLN A 8 -11.20 49.45 31.29
N LYS A 9 -12.20 50.34 31.30
CA LYS A 9 -12.36 51.34 32.36
C LYS A 9 -12.66 50.68 33.71
N VAL A 10 -13.62 49.77 33.75
CA VAL A 10 -13.99 49.03 34.97
C VAL A 10 -12.84 48.19 35.50
N LEU A 11 -12.05 47.54 34.64
CA LEU A 11 -10.91 46.72 35.08
C LEU A 11 -9.74 47.52 35.66
N LYS A 12 -9.61 48.81 35.31
CA LYS A 12 -8.56 49.69 35.84
C LYS A 12 -8.94 50.34 37.17
N GLU A 13 -10.22 50.37 37.50
CA GLU A 13 -10.73 50.95 38.74
C GLU A 13 -10.57 49.97 39.92
N GLN A 14 -10.31 50.51 41.11
CA GLN A 14 -10.18 49.73 42.33
C GLN A 14 -11.52 49.69 43.07
N HIS A 15 -12.15 48.52 43.09
CA HIS A 15 -13.50 48.34 43.60
C HIS A 15 -13.50 48.00 45.09
N HIS A 16 -14.41 48.63 45.84
CA HIS A 16 -14.53 48.45 47.29
C HIS A 16 -15.98 48.15 47.68
N LEU A 17 -16.18 47.14 48.54
CA LEU A 17 -17.48 46.85 49.15
C LEU A 17 -17.29 46.82 50.66
N LYS A 18 -18.03 47.67 51.39
CA LYS A 18 -17.88 47.81 52.87
C LYS A 18 -16.41 48.00 53.31
N LYS A 19 -15.66 48.83 52.58
CA LYS A 19 -14.21 49.11 52.78
C LYS A 19 -13.26 47.93 52.50
N GLN A 20 -13.76 46.82 51.97
CA GLN A 20 -12.92 45.69 51.56
C GLN A 20 -12.70 45.73 50.04
N PRO A 21 -11.44 45.76 49.57
CA PRO A 21 -11.15 45.77 48.14
C PRO A 21 -11.52 44.42 47.51
N PHE A 22 -12.12 44.44 46.33
CA PHE A 22 -12.41 43.23 45.56
C PHE A 22 -12.07 43.42 44.08
N ARG A 23 -11.90 42.30 43.37
CA ARG A 23 -11.58 42.31 41.93
C ARG A 23 -12.86 42.11 41.12
N VAL A 24 -13.13 43.03 40.20
CA VAL A 24 -14.14 42.88 39.16
C VAL A 24 -13.46 42.27 37.95
N LEU A 25 -14.08 41.26 37.34
CA LEU A 25 -13.51 40.52 36.22
C LEU A 25 -14.62 40.24 35.18
N PRO A 26 -14.27 40.14 33.88
CA PRO A 26 -15.28 40.06 32.83
C PRO A 26 -15.98 38.70 32.81
N TYR A 27 -17.32 38.73 32.68
CA TYR A 27 -18.17 37.57 32.45
C TYR A 27 -18.54 37.48 30.96
N TYR A 28 -18.45 36.27 30.38
CA TYR A 28 -18.74 36.04 28.96
C TYR A 28 -20.02 35.22 28.83
N GLU A 29 -21.15 35.87 28.49
CA GLU A 29 -22.46 35.20 28.33
C GLU A 29 -22.42 34.04 27.34
N THR A 30 -21.66 34.16 26.25
CA THR A 30 -21.51 33.10 25.23
C THR A 30 -20.84 31.84 25.77
N LEU A 31 -20.09 31.95 26.86
CA LEU A 31 -19.42 30.83 27.50
C LEU A 31 -20.12 30.41 28.81
N GLN A 32 -21.15 31.16 29.23
CA GLN A 32 -21.82 31.07 30.54
C GLN A 32 -20.86 30.91 31.74
N THR A 33 -19.61 31.36 31.60
CA THR A 33 -18.56 31.16 32.61
C THR A 33 -17.59 32.33 32.67
N ALA A 34 -16.99 32.51 33.84
CA ALA A 34 -15.88 33.43 34.09
C ALA A 34 -14.57 32.81 33.57
N LEU A 35 -13.79 33.54 32.78
CA LEU A 35 -12.51 33.05 32.20
C LEU A 35 -11.29 33.24 33.12
N TYR A 36 -11.50 33.35 34.43
CA TYR A 36 -10.46 33.58 35.44
C TYR A 36 -10.63 32.61 36.62
N GLY A 37 -9.53 32.34 37.33
CA GLY A 37 -9.53 31.41 38.46
C GLY A 37 -9.31 29.95 38.06
N LYS A 38 -9.54 29.02 39.00
CA LYS A 38 -9.34 27.57 38.82
C LYS A 38 -10.33 26.94 37.83
N ASP A 39 -11.36 27.67 37.44
CA ASP A 39 -12.48 27.21 36.59
C ASP A 39 -12.26 27.45 35.09
N ARG A 40 -11.04 27.81 34.68
CA ARG A 40 -10.69 27.91 33.25
C ARG A 40 -10.91 26.53 32.59
N PRO A 41 -11.68 26.43 31.50
CA PRO A 41 -11.80 25.18 30.75
C PRO A 41 -10.40 24.74 30.31
N THR A 42 -9.91 23.65 30.88
CA THR A 42 -8.65 23.06 30.47
C THR A 42 -8.84 22.52 29.06
N LEU A 43 -8.00 22.96 28.13
CA LEU A 43 -8.01 22.43 26.77
C LEU A 43 -7.69 20.94 26.87
N ARG A 44 -8.67 20.10 26.53
CA ARG A 44 -8.52 18.65 26.48
C ARG A 44 -8.24 18.24 25.05
N LEU A 45 -7.43 17.20 24.89
CA LEU A 45 -7.24 16.57 23.61
C LEU A 45 -8.56 15.98 23.10
N PRO A 46 -8.78 15.92 21.78
CA PRO A 46 -9.94 15.25 21.22
C PRO A 46 -9.91 13.75 21.55
N GLU A 47 -11.06 13.10 21.45
CA GLU A 47 -11.11 11.64 21.64
C GLU A 47 -10.40 10.93 20.48
N ALA A 48 -9.68 9.85 20.80
CA ALA A 48 -9.11 8.96 19.81
C ALA A 48 -10.23 8.30 18.98
N PHE A 49 -9.92 7.94 17.74
CA PHE A 49 -10.84 7.20 16.88
C PHE A 49 -10.20 5.90 16.42
N ILE A 50 -11.04 4.97 15.95
CA ILE A 50 -10.61 3.65 15.49
C ILE A 50 -11.05 3.51 14.04
N GLU A 51 -10.08 3.25 13.16
CA GLU A 51 -10.35 2.94 11.76
C GLU A 51 -10.01 1.49 11.46
N LYS A 52 -10.96 0.79 10.86
CA LYS A 52 -10.75 -0.57 10.38
C LYS A 52 -10.05 -0.50 9.03
N ILE A 53 -8.88 -1.12 8.95
CA ILE A 53 -8.18 -1.35 7.69
C ILE A 53 -8.27 -2.82 7.31
N ASP A 54 -8.06 -3.10 6.03
CA ASP A 54 -7.97 -4.46 5.53
C ASP A 54 -6.89 -5.24 6.30
N ARG A 55 -7.22 -6.46 6.75
CA ARG A 55 -6.33 -7.30 7.56
C ARG A 55 -5.00 -7.58 6.88
N THR A 56 -5.01 -7.68 5.56
CA THR A 56 -3.79 -7.88 4.77
C THR A 56 -2.94 -6.63 4.79
N VAL A 57 -3.52 -5.45 4.58
CA VAL A 57 -2.80 -4.17 4.63
C VAL A 57 -2.16 -4.01 6.00
N TRP A 58 -2.91 -4.33 7.06
CA TRP A 58 -2.39 -4.36 8.42
C TRP A 58 -1.19 -5.30 8.60
N HIS A 59 -1.31 -6.57 8.18
CA HIS A 59 -0.20 -7.54 8.25
C HIS A 59 1.04 -7.04 7.48
N HIS A 60 0.86 -6.51 6.28
CA HIS A 60 1.95 -5.97 5.47
C HIS A 60 2.68 -4.83 6.18
N LEU A 61 1.94 -3.88 6.76
CA LEU A 61 2.54 -2.78 7.52
C LEU A 61 3.32 -3.31 8.73
N LYS A 62 2.81 -4.33 9.43
CA LYS A 62 3.51 -4.96 10.55
C LYS A 62 4.82 -5.64 10.17
N GLU A 63 4.85 -6.32 9.02
CA GLU A 63 6.05 -7.03 8.54
C GLU A 63 7.06 -6.07 7.88
N ASN A 64 6.60 -5.01 7.22
CA ASN A 64 7.43 -4.04 6.53
C ASN A 64 7.62 -2.77 7.37
N ARG A 65 8.64 -2.78 8.26
CA ARG A 65 8.97 -1.63 9.11
C ARG A 65 9.11 -0.33 8.33
N LYS A 66 9.73 -0.32 7.14
CA LYS A 66 9.90 0.91 6.35
C LYS A 66 8.57 1.55 5.96
N SER A 67 7.60 0.74 5.54
CA SER A 67 6.26 1.24 5.21
C SER A 67 5.52 1.74 6.45
N LEU A 68 5.63 1.03 7.57
CA LEU A 68 5.03 1.46 8.84
C LEU A 68 5.64 2.77 9.35
N ASP A 69 6.97 2.92 9.25
CA ASP A 69 7.69 4.13 9.66
C ASP A 69 7.27 5.32 8.80
N LEU A 70 7.10 5.14 7.48
CA LEU A 70 6.59 6.18 6.58
C LEU A 70 5.18 6.64 6.97
N VAL A 71 4.27 5.70 7.23
CA VAL A 71 2.89 6.03 7.66
C VAL A 71 2.92 6.74 9.02
N THR A 72 3.74 6.24 9.95
CA THR A 72 3.92 6.82 11.30
C THR A 72 4.47 8.24 11.25
N GLN A 73 5.49 8.48 10.44
CA GLN A 73 6.09 9.80 10.27
C GLN A 73 5.13 10.79 9.58
N ALA A 74 4.39 10.34 8.57
CA ALA A 74 3.39 11.19 7.91
C ALA A 74 2.25 11.58 8.86
N MET A 75 1.81 10.67 9.72
CA MET A 75 0.76 10.93 10.69
C MET A 75 1.23 11.74 11.90
N SER A 76 2.48 11.57 12.35
CA SER A 76 3.04 12.38 13.43
C SER A 76 3.14 13.86 13.05
N SER A 77 3.36 14.18 11.77
CA SER A 77 3.30 15.56 11.25
C SER A 77 1.91 16.20 11.36
N HIS A 78 0.87 15.39 11.58
CA HIS A 78 -0.51 15.79 11.85
C HIS A 78 -0.90 15.61 13.32
N PHE A 79 0.08 15.60 14.24
CA PHE A 79 -0.13 15.42 15.68
C PHE A 79 -0.86 14.11 16.02
N CYS A 80 -0.58 13.03 15.30
CA CYS A 80 -1.22 11.74 15.54
C CYS A 80 -0.22 10.70 16.07
N GLU A 81 -0.67 9.93 17.03
CA GLU A 81 -0.04 8.70 17.53
C GLU A 81 -0.94 7.53 17.14
N MET A 82 -0.33 6.44 16.67
CA MET A 82 -1.08 5.31 16.14
C MET A 82 -0.74 4.02 16.88
N ASP A 83 -1.77 3.24 17.16
CA ASP A 83 -1.65 1.89 17.66
C ASP A 83 -2.11 0.89 16.59
N PHE A 84 -1.14 0.15 16.05
CA PHE A 84 -1.35 -0.89 15.05
C PHE A 84 -1.43 -2.30 15.68
N GLN A 85 -1.74 -2.47 16.97
CA GLN A 85 -1.87 -3.81 17.58
C GLN A 85 -2.82 -4.75 16.82
N THR A 86 -3.88 -4.23 16.20
CA THR A 86 -4.85 -5.00 15.42
C THR A 86 -5.20 -4.28 14.11
N SER A 87 -5.99 -4.92 13.23
CA SER A 87 -6.52 -4.29 12.01
C SER A 87 -7.54 -3.16 12.28
N ALA A 88 -7.97 -2.98 13.54
CA ALA A 88 -8.70 -1.81 14.01
C ALA A 88 -7.68 -0.83 14.60
N VAL A 89 -7.12 0.02 13.75
CA VAL A 89 -6.03 0.93 14.10
C VAL A 89 -6.59 2.08 14.94
N LYS A 90 -6.06 2.27 16.14
CA LYS A 90 -6.45 3.40 16.99
C LYS A 90 -5.54 4.59 16.67
N VAL A 91 -6.15 5.72 16.31
CA VAL A 91 -5.47 6.99 16.04
C VAL A 91 -5.81 7.96 17.17
N SER A 92 -4.78 8.39 17.89
CA SER A 92 -4.89 9.26 19.05
C SER A 92 -4.18 10.58 18.80
N PRO A 93 -4.66 11.71 19.35
CA PRO A 93 -3.97 12.98 19.24
C PRO A 93 -2.73 12.97 20.14
N SER A 94 -1.61 13.50 19.63
CA SER A 94 -0.40 13.68 20.40
C SER A 94 -0.53 14.88 21.34
N GLN A 95 0.15 14.83 22.48
CA GLN A 95 0.20 15.93 23.45
C GLN A 95 0.75 17.24 22.83
N SER A 96 1.59 17.11 21.81
CA SER A 96 2.14 18.22 21.03
C SER A 96 1.06 19.10 20.37
N LEU A 97 -0.16 18.59 20.17
CA LEU A 97 -1.29 19.36 19.64
C LEU A 97 -1.63 20.58 20.51
N LEU A 98 -1.46 20.47 21.84
CA LEU A 98 -1.75 21.56 22.80
C LEU A 98 -0.69 22.67 22.81
N ASN A 99 0.47 22.45 22.20
CA ASN A 99 1.61 23.37 22.26
C ASN A 99 1.57 24.45 21.15
N ASN A 100 0.44 24.61 20.46
CA ASN A 100 0.29 25.49 19.28
C ASN A 100 -0.31 26.88 19.62
N GLY A 101 -0.24 27.29 20.88
CA GLY A 101 -0.64 28.62 21.34
C GLY A 101 -2.07 29.00 20.93
N VAL A 102 -2.22 30.13 20.23
CA VAL A 102 -3.52 30.72 19.83
C VAL A 102 -4.29 29.82 18.85
N GLN A 103 -3.58 29.01 18.03
CA GLN A 103 -4.22 28.15 17.03
C GLN A 103 -4.77 26.83 17.60
N THR A 104 -4.39 26.48 18.84
CA THR A 104 -4.74 25.21 19.48
C THR A 104 -6.23 24.92 19.42
N ARG A 105 -7.11 25.89 19.72
CA ARG A 105 -8.58 25.68 19.67
C ARG A 105 -9.08 25.29 18.27
N LYS A 106 -8.58 25.95 17.23
CA LYS A 106 -8.97 25.68 15.83
C LYS A 106 -8.45 24.30 15.39
N LEU A 107 -7.24 23.95 15.80
CA LEU A 107 -6.65 22.64 15.53
C LEU A 107 -7.43 21.53 16.24
N LEU A 108 -7.80 21.69 17.52
CA LEU A 108 -8.59 20.71 18.26
C LEU A 108 -9.92 20.38 17.57
N HIS A 109 -10.63 21.40 17.08
CA HIS A 109 -11.91 21.23 16.36
C HIS A 109 -11.74 20.47 15.04
N THR A 110 -10.68 20.76 14.27
CA THR A 110 -10.48 20.19 12.92
C THR A 110 -9.59 18.96 12.91
N TRP A 111 -9.02 18.57 14.06
CA TRP A 111 -8.00 17.52 14.15
C TRP A 111 -8.54 16.18 13.64
N ARG A 112 -9.71 15.74 14.12
CA ARG A 112 -10.26 14.43 13.78
C ARG A 112 -10.46 14.27 12.27
N GLU A 113 -11.07 15.26 11.61
CA GLU A 113 -11.32 15.25 10.17
C GLU A 113 -10.02 15.23 9.37
N LYS A 114 -9.04 16.06 9.74
CA LYS A 114 -7.73 16.11 9.07
C LYS A 114 -6.94 14.82 9.26
N ALA A 115 -6.91 14.29 10.49
CA ALA A 115 -6.24 13.04 10.83
C ALA A 115 -6.85 11.86 10.07
N LEU A 116 -8.19 11.77 10.05
CA LEU A 116 -8.90 10.72 9.31
C LEU A 116 -8.63 10.83 7.81
N SER A 117 -8.76 12.03 7.23
CA SER A 117 -8.50 12.24 5.80
C SER A 117 -7.07 11.86 5.42
N GLN A 118 -6.09 12.23 6.24
CA GLN A 118 -4.69 11.89 5.99
C GLN A 118 -4.45 10.38 6.13
N PHE A 119 -5.02 9.76 7.16
CA PHE A 119 -4.90 8.32 7.39
C PHE A 119 -5.50 7.53 6.21
N LEU A 120 -6.74 7.83 5.81
CA LEU A 120 -7.39 7.16 4.68
C LEU A 120 -6.62 7.37 3.38
N SER A 121 -6.08 8.57 3.14
CA SER A 121 -5.23 8.85 1.98
C SER A 121 -3.99 7.94 1.96
N LEU A 122 -3.26 7.85 3.07
CA LEU A 122 -2.07 6.98 3.19
C LEU A 122 -2.43 5.50 3.03
N ILE A 123 -3.50 5.04 3.67
CA ILE A 123 -3.92 3.64 3.59
C ILE A 123 -4.45 3.30 2.19
N SER A 124 -5.06 4.24 1.48
CA SER A 124 -5.54 4.03 0.10
C SER A 124 -4.41 3.75 -0.90
N GLU A 125 -3.16 4.11 -0.57
CA GLU A 125 -2.00 3.70 -1.36
C GLU A 125 -1.79 2.19 -1.36
N PHE A 126 -2.34 1.47 -0.38
CA PHE A 126 -2.23 0.03 -0.21
C PHE A 126 -3.51 -0.65 -0.67
N LYS A 127 -3.42 -1.46 -1.72
CA LYS A 127 -4.54 -2.26 -2.21
C LYS A 127 -4.33 -3.72 -1.81
N SER A 128 -5.26 -4.26 -1.04
CA SER A 128 -5.42 -5.70 -0.84
C SER A 128 -6.26 -6.27 -1.98
N THR A 129 -5.83 -7.40 -2.52
CA THR A 129 -6.66 -8.24 -3.38
C THR A 129 -6.54 -9.66 -2.82
N GLU A 130 -7.67 -10.37 -2.72
CA GLU A 130 -7.67 -11.78 -2.33
C GLU A 130 -6.85 -12.59 -3.34
N PHE A 131 -6.03 -13.55 -2.90
CA PHE A 131 -5.43 -14.50 -3.85
C PHE A 131 -6.57 -15.32 -4.47
N SER A 132 -6.94 -14.92 -5.67
CA SER A 132 -7.48 -15.86 -6.64
C SER A 132 -6.30 -16.58 -7.29
N ASP A 133 -6.51 -17.84 -7.63
CA ASP A 133 -5.60 -18.59 -8.50
C ASP A 133 -5.34 -17.74 -9.76
N ILE A 134 -4.08 -17.59 -10.16
CA ILE A 134 -3.72 -16.80 -11.35
C ILE A 134 -4.45 -17.31 -12.60
N CYS A 135 -4.79 -18.61 -12.61
CA CYS A 135 -5.55 -19.28 -13.66
C CYS A 135 -7.00 -18.76 -13.77
N SER A 136 -7.50 -18.09 -12.72
CA SER A 136 -8.87 -17.57 -12.62
C SER A 136 -8.98 -16.06 -12.84
N PHE A 137 -7.88 -15.37 -13.11
CA PHE A 137 -7.91 -13.94 -13.43
C PHE A 137 -8.55 -13.70 -14.81
N GLN A 138 -9.49 -12.76 -14.84
CA GLN A 138 -10.10 -12.26 -16.07
C GLN A 138 -9.26 -11.09 -16.59
N VAL A 139 -8.15 -11.42 -17.24
CA VAL A 139 -7.20 -10.49 -17.87
C VAL A 139 -6.90 -10.94 -19.30
N ASP A 140 -6.33 -10.07 -20.13
CA ASP A 140 -6.03 -10.43 -21.52
C ASP A 140 -4.92 -11.48 -21.59
N ALA A 141 -3.91 -11.35 -20.73
CA ALA A 141 -2.84 -12.32 -20.59
C ALA A 141 -2.36 -12.52 -19.15
N VAL A 142 -1.85 -13.72 -18.89
CA VAL A 142 -1.18 -14.08 -17.63
C VAL A 142 0.28 -14.38 -17.91
N VAL A 143 1.19 -13.91 -17.07
CA VAL A 143 2.62 -14.21 -17.17
C VAL A 143 2.96 -15.43 -16.31
N GLY A 144 3.73 -16.37 -16.86
CA GLY A 144 4.26 -17.54 -16.14
C GLY A 144 5.79 -17.54 -16.14
N GLY A 145 6.41 -17.78 -14.98
CA GLY A 145 7.87 -17.90 -14.89
C GLY A 145 8.37 -19.31 -15.19
N CYS A 146 9.22 -19.45 -16.20
CA CYS A 146 9.75 -20.74 -16.65
C CYS A 146 11.25 -20.67 -16.96
N LYS A 147 11.84 -21.83 -17.27
CA LYS A 147 13.21 -21.95 -17.77
C LYS A 147 13.25 -21.91 -19.30
N GLU A 148 14.45 -21.87 -19.86
CA GLU A 148 14.73 -21.77 -21.30
C GLU A 148 14.12 -22.92 -22.11
N ASN A 149 13.90 -24.08 -21.48
CA ASN A 149 13.30 -25.25 -22.11
C ASN A 149 11.76 -25.21 -22.18
N LEU A 150 11.12 -24.15 -21.66
CA LEU A 150 9.66 -24.00 -21.57
C LEU A 150 8.94 -25.26 -21.04
N LEU A 151 9.57 -25.99 -20.13
CA LEU A 151 8.96 -27.15 -19.52
C LEU A 151 8.02 -26.69 -18.39
N LEU A 152 6.72 -26.93 -18.54
CA LEU A 152 5.68 -26.50 -17.60
C LEU A 152 5.38 -27.60 -16.58
N ASP A 153 6.41 -28.10 -15.90
CA ASP A 153 6.35 -29.31 -15.06
C ASP A 153 6.25 -29.02 -13.55
N GLY A 154 6.43 -27.77 -13.11
CA GLY A 154 6.42 -27.42 -11.69
C GLY A 154 5.76 -26.08 -11.35
N GLY A 155 5.33 -25.95 -10.09
CA GLY A 155 4.85 -24.70 -9.51
C GLY A 155 3.68 -24.06 -10.27
N LEU A 156 3.75 -22.73 -10.43
CA LEU A 156 2.69 -21.94 -11.07
C LEU A 156 2.47 -22.31 -12.54
N VAL A 157 3.55 -22.57 -13.28
CA VAL A 157 3.46 -22.89 -14.71
C VAL A 157 2.84 -24.26 -14.95
N LYS A 158 3.00 -25.21 -14.02
CA LYS A 158 2.26 -26.48 -14.06
C LYS A 158 0.76 -26.26 -13.87
N ALA A 159 0.38 -25.45 -12.89
CA ALA A 159 -1.04 -25.11 -12.67
C ALA A 159 -1.66 -24.42 -13.90
N LEU A 160 -0.92 -23.48 -14.52
CA LEU A 160 -1.34 -22.86 -15.78
C LEU A 160 -1.49 -23.88 -16.91
N SER A 161 -0.54 -24.80 -17.07
CA SER A 161 -0.58 -25.87 -18.08
C SER A 161 -1.77 -26.82 -17.87
N ASP A 162 -2.02 -27.21 -16.62
CA ASP A 162 -3.14 -28.09 -16.27
C ASP A 162 -4.49 -27.44 -16.55
N ALA A 163 -4.61 -26.16 -16.20
CA ALA A 163 -5.82 -25.38 -16.45
C ALA A 163 -6.03 -25.08 -17.95
N ALA A 164 -4.97 -24.75 -18.69
CA ALA A 164 -5.01 -24.51 -20.15
C ALA A 164 -5.26 -25.79 -20.97
N GLY A 165 -4.81 -26.94 -20.45
CA GLY A 165 -4.78 -28.22 -21.15
C GLY A 165 -3.51 -28.42 -22.00
N PRO A 166 -3.39 -29.58 -22.67
CA PRO A 166 -2.13 -30.04 -23.27
C PRO A 166 -1.63 -29.16 -24.43
N LYS A 167 -2.50 -28.33 -25.02
CA LYS A 167 -2.14 -27.43 -26.11
C LYS A 167 -1.00 -26.48 -25.71
N LEU A 168 -1.03 -25.96 -24.48
CA LEU A 168 -0.04 -24.98 -24.04
C LEU A 168 1.38 -25.57 -24.04
N GLN A 169 1.56 -26.79 -23.51
CA GLN A 169 2.86 -27.47 -23.54
C GLN A 169 3.28 -27.83 -24.97
N ASN A 170 2.35 -28.25 -25.83
CA ASN A 170 2.66 -28.55 -27.24
C ASN A 170 3.20 -27.32 -27.98
N ASP A 171 2.61 -26.14 -27.74
CA ASP A 171 3.07 -24.89 -28.35
C ASP A 171 4.44 -24.45 -27.78
N CYS A 172 4.72 -24.75 -26.51
CA CYS A 172 6.04 -24.59 -25.90
C CYS A 172 7.09 -25.45 -26.62
N ASP A 173 6.79 -26.74 -26.80
CA ASP A 173 7.70 -27.70 -27.43
C ASP A 173 8.03 -27.30 -28.88
N GLN A 174 7.03 -26.80 -29.63
CA GLN A 174 7.25 -26.25 -30.97
C GLN A 174 8.14 -25.01 -30.93
N THR A 175 7.95 -24.11 -29.96
CA THR A 175 8.74 -22.90 -29.82
C THR A 175 10.21 -23.22 -29.57
N VAL A 176 10.51 -24.15 -28.66
CA VAL A 176 11.88 -24.54 -28.31
C VAL A 176 12.58 -25.24 -29.48
N LYS A 177 11.84 -25.98 -30.32
CA LYS A 177 12.38 -26.56 -31.57
C LYS A 177 12.74 -25.48 -32.61
N ARG A 178 11.97 -24.40 -32.68
CA ARG A 178 12.16 -23.32 -33.67
C ARG A 178 13.24 -22.32 -33.28
N ARG A 179 13.43 -22.05 -31.98
CA ARG A 179 14.41 -21.07 -31.49
C ARG A 179 14.98 -21.44 -30.14
N LYS A 180 16.26 -21.10 -29.94
CA LYS A 180 16.90 -21.16 -28.63
C LYS A 180 16.51 -19.94 -27.81
N LEU A 181 15.99 -20.18 -26.62
CA LEU A 181 15.57 -19.15 -25.66
C LEU A 181 16.68 -18.90 -24.63
N LYS A 182 16.76 -17.67 -24.11
CA LYS A 182 17.76 -17.26 -23.12
C LYS A 182 17.11 -16.51 -21.97
N ILE A 183 17.82 -16.43 -20.85
CA ILE A 183 17.43 -15.58 -19.72
C ILE A 183 17.17 -14.14 -20.18
N GLY A 184 16.02 -13.58 -19.79
CA GLY A 184 15.57 -12.27 -20.22
C GLY A 184 14.59 -12.27 -21.40
N ASP A 185 14.35 -13.42 -22.02
CA ASP A 185 13.36 -13.56 -23.10
C ASP A 185 11.94 -13.79 -22.53
N ALA A 186 10.94 -13.54 -23.38
CA ALA A 186 9.55 -13.85 -23.10
C ALA A 186 8.87 -14.38 -24.38
N VAL A 187 7.89 -15.25 -24.23
CA VAL A 187 7.16 -15.90 -25.32
C VAL A 187 5.67 -15.73 -25.10
N LEU A 188 4.96 -15.15 -26.08
CA LEU A 188 3.50 -15.11 -26.09
C LEU A 188 2.96 -16.39 -26.71
N LEU A 189 2.01 -17.03 -26.04
CA LEU A 189 1.32 -18.23 -26.48
C LEU A 189 -0.20 -18.07 -26.29
N ASP A 190 -0.97 -18.82 -27.05
CA ASP A 190 -2.41 -18.96 -26.84
C ASP A 190 -2.68 -19.79 -25.57
N ALA A 191 -3.59 -19.30 -24.72
CA ALA A 191 -3.97 -19.98 -23.49
C ALA A 191 -4.82 -21.25 -23.72
N GLY A 192 -5.24 -21.52 -24.96
CA GLY A 192 -5.94 -22.76 -25.33
C GLY A 192 -7.41 -22.80 -24.92
N GLY A 193 -7.99 -21.66 -24.55
CA GLY A 193 -9.43 -21.45 -24.39
C GLY A 193 -10.06 -21.98 -23.11
N ARG A 194 -9.32 -22.69 -22.25
CA ARG A 194 -9.82 -23.19 -20.96
C ARG A 194 -9.54 -22.24 -19.79
N LEU A 195 -8.51 -21.42 -19.93
CA LEU A 195 -8.25 -20.31 -19.01
C LEU A 195 -9.21 -19.14 -19.30
N LYS A 196 -9.48 -18.32 -18.27
CA LYS A 196 -10.27 -17.09 -18.46
C LYS A 196 -9.53 -16.02 -19.26
N CYS A 197 -8.19 -16.08 -19.31
CA CYS A 197 -7.39 -15.28 -20.20
C CYS A 197 -7.24 -15.94 -21.58
N LYS A 198 -7.03 -15.11 -22.61
CA LYS A 198 -6.84 -15.61 -23.98
C LYS A 198 -5.39 -15.98 -24.26
N HIS A 199 -4.45 -15.36 -23.55
CA HIS A 199 -3.02 -15.58 -23.79
C HIS A 199 -2.24 -15.85 -22.52
N VAL A 200 -1.10 -16.53 -22.70
CA VAL A 200 -0.09 -16.75 -21.65
C VAL A 200 1.25 -16.24 -22.16
N ILE A 201 1.93 -15.42 -21.36
CA ILE A 201 3.29 -14.97 -21.63
C ILE A 201 4.24 -15.77 -20.75
N LEU A 202 5.07 -16.62 -21.34
CA LEU A 202 6.11 -17.36 -20.63
C LEU A 202 7.39 -16.54 -20.56
N ALA A 203 7.76 -16.14 -19.36
CA ALA A 203 8.87 -15.27 -19.03
C ALA A 203 10.05 -16.08 -18.48
N ILE A 204 11.22 -15.97 -19.13
CA ILE A 204 12.41 -16.73 -18.76
C ILE A 204 13.27 -15.90 -17.80
N GLY A 205 12.92 -16.01 -16.52
CA GLY A 205 13.56 -15.25 -15.45
C GLY A 205 14.93 -15.80 -15.04
N PRO A 206 15.83 -14.95 -14.51
CA PRO A 206 17.11 -15.41 -13.96
C PRO A 206 16.92 -16.13 -12.62
N ASN A 207 17.88 -17.00 -12.29
CA ASN A 207 18.15 -17.37 -10.90
C ASN A 207 18.84 -16.21 -10.17
N TYR A 208 18.61 -16.09 -8.87
CA TYR A 208 19.26 -15.09 -8.04
C TYR A 208 20.68 -15.52 -7.68
N ASN A 209 21.64 -14.68 -8.04
CA ASN A 209 23.03 -14.84 -7.62
C ASN A 209 23.35 -13.79 -6.54
N SER A 210 23.53 -14.25 -5.29
CA SER A 210 23.88 -13.39 -4.15
C SER A 210 25.25 -12.73 -4.28
N TYR A 211 26.17 -13.30 -5.06
CA TYR A 211 27.47 -12.70 -5.37
C TYR A 211 27.38 -11.62 -6.46
N LYS A 212 26.31 -11.65 -7.28
CA LYS A 212 26.05 -10.66 -8.34
C LYS A 212 24.58 -10.22 -8.34
N PRO A 213 24.12 -9.57 -7.26
CA PRO A 213 22.70 -9.23 -7.09
C PRO A 213 22.23 -8.24 -8.18
N GLN A 214 23.08 -7.27 -8.55
CA GLN A 214 22.79 -6.25 -9.56
C GLN A 214 22.57 -6.85 -10.96
N GLU A 215 23.37 -7.86 -11.33
CA GLU A 215 23.22 -8.57 -12.61
C GLU A 215 21.92 -9.34 -12.64
N SER A 216 21.61 -10.04 -11.54
CA SER A 216 20.35 -10.77 -11.38
C SER A 216 19.16 -9.81 -11.53
N GLU A 217 19.16 -8.68 -10.81
CA GLU A 217 18.10 -7.67 -10.91
C GLU A 217 17.96 -7.12 -12.34
N LYS A 218 19.07 -6.84 -13.02
CA LYS A 218 19.06 -6.34 -14.40
C LYS A 218 18.40 -7.33 -15.36
N LEU A 219 18.69 -8.61 -15.22
CA LEU A 219 18.07 -9.68 -16.02
C LEU A 219 16.59 -9.84 -15.72
N LEU A 220 16.18 -9.76 -14.45
CA LEU A 220 14.77 -9.81 -14.07
C LEU A 220 14.01 -8.60 -14.64
N LYS A 221 14.57 -7.39 -14.54
CA LYS A 221 14.00 -6.19 -15.18
C LYS A 221 13.85 -6.37 -16.68
N LYS A 222 14.87 -6.91 -17.36
CA LYS A 222 14.83 -7.20 -18.80
C LYS A 222 13.67 -8.13 -19.15
N THR A 223 13.51 -9.22 -18.39
CA THR A 223 12.44 -10.21 -18.58
C THR A 223 11.05 -9.58 -18.45
N VAL A 224 10.84 -8.78 -17.39
CA VAL A 224 9.57 -8.08 -17.15
C VAL A 224 9.27 -7.09 -18.27
N LYS A 225 10.25 -6.27 -18.67
CA LYS A 225 10.10 -5.31 -19.77
C LYS A 225 9.74 -6.02 -21.07
N LYS A 226 10.36 -7.17 -21.37
CA LYS A 226 10.04 -7.94 -22.58
C LYS A 226 8.61 -8.47 -22.55
N SER A 227 8.12 -8.91 -21.39
CA SER A 227 6.74 -9.36 -21.22
C SER A 227 5.74 -8.22 -21.42
N LEU A 228 6.04 -7.03 -20.88
CA LEU A 228 5.21 -5.83 -21.08
C LEU A 228 5.20 -5.38 -22.53
N ASN A 229 6.34 -5.43 -23.22
CA ASN A 229 6.41 -5.08 -24.64
C ASN A 229 5.54 -5.99 -25.50
N LEU A 230 5.54 -7.32 -25.24
CA LEU A 230 4.65 -8.25 -25.94
C LEU A 230 3.17 -7.92 -25.70
N ALA A 231 2.81 -7.56 -24.47
CA ALA A 231 1.44 -7.16 -24.15
C ALA A 231 1.04 -5.86 -24.86
N ASP A 232 1.95 -4.89 -24.93
CA ASP A 232 1.72 -3.61 -25.63
C ASP A 232 1.66 -3.79 -27.16
N GLU A 233 2.47 -4.68 -27.74
CA GLU A 233 2.45 -5.05 -29.16
C GLU A 233 1.07 -5.62 -29.57
N GLU A 234 0.49 -6.45 -28.71
CA GLU A 234 -0.86 -7.02 -28.90
C GLU A 234 -1.99 -6.11 -28.38
N SER A 235 -1.68 -4.90 -27.93
CA SER A 235 -2.65 -3.93 -27.39
C SER A 235 -3.50 -4.44 -26.21
N PHE A 236 -2.95 -5.35 -25.40
CA PHE A 236 -3.61 -5.85 -24.20
C PHE A 236 -3.90 -4.71 -23.23
N GLN A 237 -5.10 -4.72 -22.66
CA GLN A 237 -5.55 -3.72 -21.68
C GLN A 237 -5.19 -4.14 -20.25
N SER A 238 -5.07 -5.45 -20.01
CA SER A 238 -4.86 -6.03 -18.69
C SER A 238 -3.88 -7.21 -18.71
N LEU A 239 -2.94 -7.22 -17.76
CA LEU A 239 -1.91 -8.24 -17.64
C LEU A 239 -1.73 -8.64 -16.16
N ALA A 240 -1.66 -9.94 -15.87
CA ALA A 240 -1.30 -10.44 -14.54
C ALA A 240 0.14 -10.96 -14.52
N ILE A 241 0.99 -10.41 -13.65
CA ILE A 241 2.40 -10.75 -13.52
C ILE A 241 2.68 -11.31 -12.11
N PRO A 242 3.04 -12.60 -11.97
CA PRO A 242 3.45 -13.15 -10.69
C PRO A 242 4.90 -12.75 -10.37
N ALA A 243 5.39 -13.16 -9.21
CA ALA A 243 6.79 -13.08 -8.86
C ALA A 243 7.61 -14.16 -9.64
N ILE A 244 7.82 -13.91 -10.94
CA ILE A 244 8.38 -14.81 -11.97
C ILE A 244 9.62 -15.60 -11.51
N SER A 245 10.50 -14.97 -10.73
CA SER A 245 11.77 -15.58 -10.27
C SER A 245 11.80 -15.90 -8.77
N SER A 246 10.69 -15.77 -8.02
CA SER A 246 10.66 -16.00 -6.57
C SER A 246 10.30 -17.44 -6.17
N GLY A 247 10.48 -18.41 -7.09
CA GLY A 247 10.11 -19.80 -6.87
C GLY A 247 10.91 -20.49 -5.75
N VAL A 248 10.36 -21.59 -5.22
CA VAL A 248 10.91 -22.37 -4.09
C VAL A 248 12.14 -23.21 -4.47
N SER A 249 12.43 -23.34 -5.78
CA SER A 249 13.62 -24.04 -6.26
C SER A 249 14.91 -23.34 -5.82
N ARG A 250 15.98 -24.12 -5.60
CA ARG A 250 17.32 -23.60 -5.25
C ARG A 250 17.71 -22.49 -6.24
N GLY A 251 17.97 -21.29 -5.71
CA GLY A 251 18.36 -20.11 -6.51
C GLY A 251 17.23 -19.14 -6.85
N GLY A 252 16.06 -19.20 -6.21
CA GLY A 252 15.01 -18.19 -6.34
C GLY A 252 15.40 -16.82 -5.78
N PHE A 253 14.81 -15.76 -6.31
CA PHE A 253 14.93 -14.41 -5.76
C PHE A 253 14.29 -14.31 -4.37
N PRO A 254 14.91 -13.57 -3.43
CA PRO A 254 14.21 -13.10 -2.24
C PRO A 254 12.91 -12.40 -2.66
N LEU A 255 11.79 -12.79 -2.05
CA LEU A 255 10.46 -12.41 -2.53
C LEU A 255 10.27 -10.88 -2.60
N ASP A 256 10.71 -10.16 -1.57
CA ASP A 256 10.59 -8.70 -1.51
C ASP A 256 11.45 -8.03 -2.57
N LEU A 257 12.68 -8.53 -2.77
CA LEU A 257 13.56 -8.05 -3.83
C LEU A 257 12.95 -8.31 -5.21
N CYS A 258 12.40 -9.50 -5.44
CA CYS A 258 11.74 -9.85 -6.70
C CYS A 258 10.59 -8.88 -7.00
N ALA A 259 9.70 -8.69 -6.02
CA ALA A 259 8.55 -7.78 -6.16
C ALA A 259 9.00 -6.34 -6.43
N ASP A 260 9.97 -5.83 -5.67
CA ASP A 260 10.52 -4.49 -5.86
C ASP A 260 11.15 -4.31 -7.25
N THR A 261 11.91 -5.32 -7.73
CA THR A 261 12.54 -5.28 -9.05
C THR A 261 11.49 -5.29 -10.17
N ILE A 262 10.43 -6.09 -10.05
CA ILE A 262 9.32 -6.12 -11.03
C ILE A 262 8.60 -4.76 -11.05
N VAL A 263 8.29 -4.20 -9.88
CA VAL A 263 7.63 -2.88 -9.76
C VAL A 263 8.50 -1.77 -10.38
N LYS A 264 9.82 -1.80 -10.13
CA LYS A 264 10.76 -0.85 -10.76
C LYS A 264 10.75 -0.99 -12.29
N ALA A 265 10.77 -2.23 -12.80
CA ALA A 265 10.76 -2.48 -14.23
C ALA A 265 9.51 -1.91 -14.92
N ILE A 266 8.32 -2.13 -14.34
CA ILE A 266 7.03 -1.62 -14.85
C ILE A 266 7.03 -0.08 -14.92
N LYS A 267 7.51 0.58 -13.86
CA LYS A 267 7.58 2.05 -13.80
C LYS A 267 8.54 2.61 -14.85
N GLU A 268 9.67 1.95 -15.05
CA GLU A 268 10.66 2.35 -16.05
C GLU A 268 10.16 2.14 -17.49
N SER A 269 9.35 1.11 -17.75
CA SER A 269 8.84 0.82 -19.10
C SER A 269 7.64 1.68 -19.52
N LYS A 270 6.88 2.24 -18.57
CA LYS A 270 5.65 3.02 -18.83
C LYS A 270 4.73 2.32 -19.87
N PRO A 271 4.26 1.10 -19.56
CA PRO A 271 3.51 0.31 -20.52
C PRO A 271 2.21 0.99 -20.93
N LYS A 272 1.75 0.75 -22.16
CA LYS A 272 0.44 1.20 -22.65
C LYS A 272 -0.71 0.39 -22.04
N THR A 273 -0.40 -0.81 -21.55
CA THR A 273 -1.31 -1.67 -20.78
C THR A 273 -1.90 -0.89 -19.59
N LYS A 274 -3.24 -0.76 -19.56
CA LYS A 274 -3.95 0.07 -18.56
C LYS A 274 -3.92 -0.53 -17.15
N GLN A 275 -3.85 -1.86 -17.05
CA GLN A 275 -3.92 -2.56 -15.77
C GLN A 275 -2.87 -3.66 -15.69
N VAL A 276 -1.96 -3.55 -14.71
CA VAL A 276 -1.02 -4.62 -14.38
C VAL A 276 -1.33 -5.11 -12.96
N LEU A 277 -1.75 -6.36 -12.84
CA LEU A 277 -1.95 -7.04 -11.55
C LEU A 277 -0.66 -7.75 -11.18
N LEU A 278 -0.11 -7.44 -10.01
CA LEU A 278 1.04 -8.15 -9.48
C LEU A 278 0.57 -9.23 -8.51
N GLN A 279 1.21 -10.40 -8.52
CA GLN A 279 0.98 -11.47 -7.55
C GLN A 279 2.32 -11.92 -6.97
N ALA A 280 2.47 -11.91 -5.64
CA ALA A 280 3.72 -12.30 -5.00
C ALA A 280 3.46 -13.51 -4.10
N ASN A 281 3.90 -14.68 -4.56
CA ASN A 281 3.67 -15.96 -3.88
C ASN A 281 4.38 -15.99 -2.51
N THR A 282 3.62 -16.04 -1.43
CA THR A 282 4.10 -16.45 -0.10
C THR A 282 3.59 -17.87 0.16
N ARG A 283 4.51 -18.85 0.14
CA ARG A 283 4.38 -20.26 0.61
C ARG A 283 3.07 -21.00 0.27
N LEU A 284 3.18 -22.08 -0.50
CA LEU A 284 2.23 -23.19 -0.46
C LEU A 284 2.75 -24.24 0.53
N PRO A 285 2.08 -24.45 1.68
CA PRO A 285 1.93 -25.77 2.28
C PRO A 285 0.52 -26.29 2.05
N HIS A 286 0.39 -27.62 2.01
CA HIS A 286 -0.76 -28.45 1.60
C HIS A 286 -2.09 -28.31 2.38
N SER A 287 -2.26 -27.26 3.14
CA SER A 287 -3.52 -26.96 3.82
C SER A 287 -3.46 -25.49 4.16
N PHE A 288 -4.36 -24.68 3.63
CA PHE A 288 -4.96 -23.51 4.27
C PHE A 288 -5.62 -22.65 3.20
N LYS A 289 -6.89 -22.30 3.46
CA LYS A 289 -7.69 -21.37 2.65
C LYS A 289 -7.18 -19.95 2.89
N GLU A 290 -7.16 -19.18 1.81
CA GLU A 290 -7.02 -17.71 1.78
C GLU A 290 -5.66 -17.14 2.24
N HIS A 291 -4.79 -16.86 1.27
CA HIS A 291 -3.59 -16.04 1.48
C HIS A 291 -3.77 -14.70 0.78
N HIS A 292 -3.52 -13.58 1.46
CA HIS A 292 -3.64 -12.25 0.85
C HIS A 292 -2.26 -11.57 0.85
N LYS A 293 -1.93 -10.79 -0.20
CA LYS A 293 -0.76 -9.89 -0.19
C LYS A 293 -1.12 -8.53 -0.76
N VAL A 294 -0.56 -7.49 -0.15
CA VAL A 294 -0.85 -6.08 -0.43
C VAL A 294 0.17 -5.51 -1.39
N PHE A 295 -0.31 -4.79 -2.40
CA PHE A 295 0.53 -4.01 -3.30
C PHE A 295 0.32 -2.53 -3.04
N ARG A 296 1.41 -1.76 -3.04
CA ARG A 296 1.32 -0.31 -3.11
C ARG A 296 0.95 0.07 -4.54
N GLN A 297 -0.27 0.58 -4.76
CA GLN A 297 -0.61 1.17 -6.05
C GLN A 297 0.24 2.42 -6.25
N LYS A 298 1.05 2.44 -7.31
CA LYS A 298 1.44 3.70 -7.93
C LYS A 298 0.68 3.79 -9.24
N LYS A 299 -0.25 4.75 -9.35
CA LYS A 299 -0.76 5.19 -10.65
C LYS A 299 0.45 5.57 -11.50
N VAL A 300 0.53 5.01 -12.71
CA VAL A 300 1.49 5.39 -13.75
C VAL A 300 1.12 6.77 -14.26
#